data_AF-A0A7C5CMB3-F1
#
_entry.id   AF-A0A7C5CMB3-F1
#
_cell.length_a   1.000
_cell.length_b   1.000
_cell.length_c   1.000
_cell.angle_alpha   90.00
_cell.angle_beta   90.00
_cell.angle_gamma   90.00
#
_symmetry.space_group_name_H-M   'P 1'
#
loop_
_entity.id
_entity.type
_entity.pdbx_description
1 polymer ?
#
loop_
_entity_poly.entity_id
_entity_poly.type
_entity_poly.pdbx_seq_one_letter_code
_entity_poly.pdbx_strand_id
1 'polypeptide(L)'
;MDSASIVYGCYLFLLSFLLAKLEIQIEGAYGWAEKLPTWRITDPRITRFLLGKPLTGYHFYLNLVLLAFFHLPLLLASASVVLESEILYSYAICCVVWDFLWFVLNPSFGLKRYNRREVWWFKHWVLGLPFEYYVGGLFSFIFHMIPAILGKMSPINITLAWATKTLTIVILTALVTLFVTHINKNRHRNLFFEKHPDSDKHKGRSENFS
;
A
#
# COMPACT_ATOMS: atom_id res chain seq x y z
N MET A 1 7.77 -25.60 5.97
CA MET A 1 7.86 -24.14 5.77
C MET A 1 9.01 -23.64 6.58
N ASP A 2 9.89 -22.85 5.98
CA ASP A 2 11.01 -22.23 6.70
C ASP A 2 10.47 -21.07 7.56
N SER A 3 10.74 -21.11 8.86
CA SER A 3 10.28 -20.09 9.82
C SER A 3 10.90 -18.73 9.55
N ALA A 4 12.12 -18.68 8.98
CA ALA A 4 12.77 -17.42 8.63
C ALA A 4 11.99 -16.68 7.53
N SER A 5 11.53 -17.40 6.50
CA SER A 5 10.68 -16.83 5.45
C SER A 5 9.37 -16.26 5.98
N ILE A 6 8.73 -16.90 6.96
CA ILE A 6 7.51 -16.36 7.60
C ILE A 6 7.83 -15.07 8.35
N VAL A 7 8.88 -15.08 9.18
CA VAL A 7 9.31 -13.90 9.96
C VAL A 7 9.65 -12.74 9.02
N TYR A 8 10.35 -13.01 7.91
CA TYR A 8 10.66 -12.02 6.89
C TYR A 8 9.38 -11.43 6.29
N GLY A 9 8.42 -12.27 5.89
CA GLY A 9 7.12 -11.82 5.38
C GLY A 9 6.38 -10.92 6.38
N CYS A 10 6.36 -11.29 7.66
CA CYS A 10 5.78 -10.47 8.73
C CYS A 10 6.50 -9.11 8.87
N TYR A 11 7.83 -9.10 8.78
CA TYR A 11 8.62 -7.88 8.84
C TYR A 11 8.32 -6.92 7.67
N LEU A 12 8.30 -7.43 6.43
CA LEU A 12 7.95 -6.61 5.25
C LEU A 12 6.51 -6.10 5.31
N PHE A 13 5.59 -6.91 5.82
CA PHE A 13 4.22 -6.47 6.06
C PHE A 13 4.17 -5.32 7.07
N LEU A 14 4.85 -5.45 8.20
CA LEU A 14 4.90 -4.40 9.23
C LEU A 14 5.48 -3.09 8.66
N LEU A 15 6.58 -3.18 7.90
CA LEU A 15 7.18 -2.03 7.24
C LEU A 15 6.18 -1.36 6.28
N SER A 16 5.52 -2.14 5.43
CA SER A 16 4.52 -1.65 4.46
C SER A 16 3.32 -1.00 5.17
N PHE A 17 2.88 -1.56 6.29
CA PHE A 17 1.81 -1.02 7.12
C PHE A 17 2.18 0.34 7.73
N LEU A 18 3.41 0.45 8.27
CA LEU A 18 3.90 1.70 8.85
C LEU A 18 4.08 2.78 7.79
N LEU A 19 4.62 2.42 6.62
CA LEU A 19 4.72 3.33 5.48
C LEU A 19 3.34 3.82 5.02
N ALA A 20 2.35 2.92 4.94
CA ALA A 20 0.98 3.31 4.59
C ALA A 20 0.43 4.33 5.57
N LYS A 21 0.62 4.09 6.87
CA LYS A 21 0.18 5.03 7.91
C LYS A 21 0.90 6.37 7.79
N LEU A 22 2.21 6.38 7.58
CA LEU A 22 2.99 7.59 7.42
C LEU A 22 2.51 8.40 6.21
N GLU A 23 2.38 7.76 5.05
CA GLU A 23 1.94 8.42 3.82
C GLU A 23 0.49 8.91 3.92
N ILE A 24 -0.40 8.21 4.63
CA ILE A 24 -1.75 8.72 4.91
C ILE A 24 -1.69 10.03 5.72
N GLN A 25 -0.79 10.14 6.70
CA GLN A 25 -0.62 11.40 7.45
C GLN A 25 -0.08 12.54 6.58
N ILE A 26 0.71 12.20 5.56
CA ILE A 26 1.30 13.19 4.66
C ILE A 26 0.29 13.62 3.59
N GLU A 27 -0.35 12.68 2.89
CA GLU A 27 -1.21 12.97 1.73
C GLU A 27 -2.68 13.25 2.08
N GLY A 28 -3.17 12.69 3.20
CA GLY A 28 -4.55 12.84 3.63
C GLY A 28 -5.56 12.30 2.61
N ALA A 29 -6.55 13.13 2.24
CA ALA A 29 -7.73 12.70 1.46
C ALA A 29 -7.54 12.71 -0.06
N TYR A 30 -6.47 13.32 -0.57
CA TYR A 30 -6.35 13.66 -1.98
C TYR A 30 -5.55 12.63 -2.80
N GLY A 31 -4.59 11.97 -2.14
CA GLY A 31 -3.75 10.95 -2.77
C GLY A 31 -2.77 11.51 -3.81
N TRP A 32 -1.74 10.71 -4.12
CA TRP A 32 -0.73 10.99 -5.14
C TRP A 32 -0.14 12.41 -5.04
N ALA A 33 0.08 12.86 -3.81
CA ALA A 33 0.58 14.18 -3.46
C ALA A 33 -0.19 15.35 -4.09
N GLU A 34 -1.48 15.22 -4.45
CA GLU A 34 -2.23 16.23 -5.23
C GLU A 34 -2.18 17.63 -4.59
N LYS A 35 -2.29 17.72 -3.25
CA LYS A 35 -2.27 19.00 -2.51
C LYS A 35 -0.93 19.34 -1.86
N LEU A 36 0.09 18.49 -2.02
CA LEU A 36 1.39 18.75 -1.43
C LEU A 36 2.15 19.85 -2.20
N PRO A 37 2.94 20.69 -1.51
CA PRO A 37 3.77 21.71 -2.11
C PRO A 37 5.03 21.08 -2.75
N THR A 38 4.82 20.24 -3.77
CA THR A 38 5.88 19.52 -4.46
C THR A 38 5.85 19.81 -5.96
N TRP A 39 7.02 19.75 -6.60
CA TRP A 39 7.12 19.86 -8.05
C TRP A 39 6.47 18.65 -8.73
N ARG A 40 6.02 18.82 -9.97
CA ARG A 40 5.38 17.76 -10.77
C ARG A 40 5.89 17.78 -12.19
N ILE A 41 6.33 16.63 -12.66
CA ILE A 41 6.75 16.43 -14.05
C ILE A 41 5.63 15.68 -14.77
N THR A 42 5.07 16.32 -15.79
CA THR A 42 3.99 15.80 -16.63
C THR A 42 4.44 15.50 -18.07
N ASP A 43 5.74 15.61 -18.37
CA ASP A 43 6.29 15.33 -19.70
C ASP A 43 5.90 13.90 -20.16
N PRO A 44 5.21 13.75 -21.32
CA PRO A 44 4.81 12.44 -21.84
C PRO A 44 5.96 11.43 -22.01
N ARG A 45 7.19 11.90 -22.24
CA ARG A 45 8.38 11.05 -22.39
C ARG A 45 8.74 10.38 -21.07
N ILE A 46 8.60 11.10 -19.96
CA ILE A 46 8.88 10.60 -18.61
C ILE A 46 7.69 9.80 -18.08
N THR A 47 6.49 10.36 -18.19
CA THR A 47 5.28 9.74 -17.64
C THR A 47 4.91 8.41 -18.31
N ARG A 48 5.36 8.16 -19.55
CA ARG A 48 5.24 6.83 -20.19
C ARG A 48 5.90 5.72 -19.36
N PHE A 49 7.06 5.97 -18.77
CA PHE A 49 7.75 5.00 -17.91
C PHE A 49 7.06 4.82 -16.56
N LEU A 50 6.25 5.80 -16.15
CA LEU A 50 5.44 5.78 -14.93
C LEU A 50 3.98 5.40 -15.22
N LEU A 51 3.75 4.72 -16.35
CA LEU A 51 2.44 4.21 -16.77
C LEU A 51 1.35 5.31 -16.80
N GLY A 52 1.75 6.50 -17.23
CA GLY A 52 0.90 7.67 -17.43
C GLY A 52 0.68 8.54 -16.17
N LYS A 53 1.41 8.26 -15.08
CA LYS A 53 1.37 9.09 -13.86
C LYS A 53 2.36 10.24 -13.92
N PRO A 54 1.99 11.42 -13.37
CA PRO A 54 2.96 12.47 -13.14
C PRO A 54 3.96 12.03 -12.07
N LEU A 55 5.25 12.27 -12.30
CA LEU A 55 6.26 12.15 -11.26
C LEU A 55 6.15 13.36 -10.34
N THR A 56 5.87 13.15 -9.06
CA THR A 56 5.90 14.25 -8.08
C THR A 56 7.20 14.20 -7.30
N GLY A 57 7.68 15.36 -6.85
CA GLY A 57 8.88 15.42 -6.03
C GLY A 57 8.74 14.65 -4.72
N TYR A 58 7.52 14.61 -4.16
CA TYR A 58 7.20 13.78 -3.01
C TYR A 58 7.54 12.31 -3.25
N HIS A 59 6.96 11.69 -4.28
CA HIS A 59 7.24 10.29 -4.59
C HIS A 59 8.70 10.07 -5.00
N PHE A 60 9.33 11.02 -5.70
CA PHE A 60 10.73 10.91 -6.07
C PHE A 60 11.64 10.81 -4.84
N TYR A 61 11.56 11.78 -3.91
CA TYR A 61 12.40 11.77 -2.72
C TYR A 61 12.03 10.65 -1.74
N LEU A 62 10.74 10.32 -1.62
CA LEU A 62 10.28 9.21 -0.81
C LEU A 62 10.90 7.89 -1.28
N ASN A 63 10.89 7.62 -2.59
CA ASN A 63 11.52 6.43 -3.14
C ASN A 63 13.04 6.44 -2.99
N LEU A 64 13.71 7.59 -3.13
CA LEU A 64 15.15 7.67 -2.87
C LEU A 64 15.51 7.36 -1.42
N VAL A 65 14.73 7.88 -0.46
CA VAL A 65 14.92 7.60 0.97
C VAL A 65 14.68 6.12 1.27
N LEU A 66 13.61 5.54 0.72
CA LEU A 66 13.33 4.12 0.86
C LEU A 66 14.45 3.28 0.29
N LEU A 67 14.88 3.53 -0.95
CA LEU A 67 16.00 2.83 -1.55
C LEU A 67 17.26 2.96 -0.68
N ALA A 68 17.59 4.14 -0.17
CA ALA A 68 18.73 4.31 0.73
C ALA A 68 18.64 3.43 1.99
N PHE A 69 17.48 3.37 2.64
CA PHE A 69 17.28 2.51 3.82
C PHE A 69 17.30 1.02 3.48
N PHE A 70 16.64 0.61 2.40
CA PHE A 70 16.62 -0.78 1.95
C PHE A 70 18.02 -1.28 1.57
N HIS A 71 18.90 -0.40 1.08
CA HIS A 71 20.28 -0.73 0.71
C HIS A 71 21.28 -0.61 1.87
N LEU A 72 20.84 -0.18 3.07
CA LEU A 72 21.70 -0.11 4.25
C LEU A 72 22.45 -1.44 4.55
N PRO A 73 21.85 -2.63 4.38
CA PRO A 73 22.56 -3.89 4.58
C PRO A 73 23.79 -4.08 3.67
N LEU A 74 23.85 -3.46 2.49
CA LEU A 74 25.02 -3.53 1.60
C LEU A 74 26.22 -2.76 2.14
N LEU A 75 25.98 -1.77 3.01
CA LEU A 75 27.02 -1.02 3.70
C LEU A 75 27.52 -1.75 4.95
N LEU A 76 26.65 -2.57 5.58
CA LEU A 76 26.94 -3.26 6.84
C LEU A 76 27.42 -4.70 6.64
N ALA A 77 27.06 -5.32 5.52
CA ALA A 77 27.45 -6.68 5.17
C ALA A 77 28.27 -6.68 3.87
N SER A 78 28.87 -7.82 3.53
CA SER A 78 29.56 -7.96 2.24
C SER A 78 28.56 -7.86 1.09
N ALA A 79 28.71 -6.82 0.27
CA ALA A 79 27.91 -6.63 -0.93
C ALA A 79 27.95 -7.88 -1.80
N SER A 80 26.77 -8.39 -2.17
CA SER A 80 26.64 -9.54 -3.05
C SER A 80 25.40 -9.39 -3.91
N VAL A 81 25.44 -9.96 -5.11
CA VAL A 81 24.28 -9.99 -6.01
C VAL A 81 23.07 -10.69 -5.39
N VAL A 82 23.30 -11.63 -4.47
CA VAL A 82 22.22 -12.31 -3.73
C VAL A 82 21.55 -11.34 -2.77
N LEU A 83 22.33 -10.57 -2.01
CA LEU A 83 21.80 -9.56 -1.10
C LEU A 83 21.07 -8.44 -1.85
N GLU A 84 21.68 -7.92 -2.92
CA GLU A 84 21.05 -6.94 -3.81
C GLU A 84 19.69 -7.44 -4.34
N SER A 85 19.64 -8.68 -4.80
CA SER A 85 18.40 -9.26 -5.31
C SER A 85 17.31 -9.41 -4.25
N GLU A 86 17.68 -9.69 -2.99
CA GLU A 86 16.75 -9.78 -1.87
C GLU A 86 16.24 -8.38 -1.46
N ILE A 87 17.09 -7.37 -1.55
CA ILE A 87 16.73 -5.95 -1.32
C ILE A 87 15.73 -5.49 -2.38
N LEU A 88 16.01 -5.75 -3.66
CA LEU A 88 15.12 -5.38 -4.77
C LEU A 88 13.79 -6.15 -4.73
N TYR A 89 13.81 -7.43 -4.35
CA TYR A 89 12.58 -8.19 -4.03
C TYR A 89 11.75 -7.48 -2.97
N SER A 90 12.40 -7.14 -1.84
CA SER A 90 11.75 -6.56 -0.67
C SER A 90 11.15 -5.18 -0.98
N TYR A 91 11.88 -4.34 -1.70
CA TYR A 91 11.41 -3.05 -2.16
C TYR A 91 10.20 -3.20 -3.11
N ALA A 92 10.29 -4.08 -4.12
CA ALA A 92 9.22 -4.28 -5.09
C ALA A 92 7.91 -4.76 -4.45
N ILE A 93 7.97 -5.73 -3.53
CA ILE A 93 6.75 -6.22 -2.84
C ILE A 93 6.22 -5.18 -1.85
N CYS A 94 7.10 -4.45 -1.15
CA CYS A 94 6.69 -3.36 -0.25
C CYS A 94 5.95 -2.26 -1.01
N CYS A 95 6.43 -1.81 -2.18
CA CYS A 95 5.72 -0.80 -2.98
C CYS A 95 4.27 -1.19 -3.29
N VAL A 96 4.01 -2.47 -3.62
CA VAL A 96 2.65 -2.94 -3.91
C VAL A 96 1.77 -2.96 -2.65
N VAL A 97 2.31 -3.55 -1.58
CA VAL A 97 1.54 -3.79 -0.35
C VAL A 97 1.27 -2.50 0.39
N TRP A 98 2.27 -1.62 0.47
CA TRP A 98 2.14 -0.29 1.06
C TRP A 98 1.09 0.54 0.33
N ASP A 99 1.16 0.65 -1.00
CA ASP A 99 0.20 1.43 -1.79
C ASP A 99 -1.24 0.88 -1.63
N PHE A 100 -1.41 -0.45 -1.64
CA PHE A 100 -2.73 -1.04 -1.36
C PHE A 100 -3.21 -0.76 0.08
N LEU A 101 -2.34 -0.90 1.07
CA LEU A 101 -2.67 -0.60 2.46
C LEU A 101 -3.00 0.88 2.68
N TRP A 102 -2.44 1.79 1.88
CA TRP A 102 -2.84 3.20 1.88
C TRP A 102 -4.34 3.31 1.64
N PHE A 103 -4.88 2.64 0.61
CA PHE A 103 -6.33 2.66 0.34
C PHE A 103 -7.15 1.98 1.42
N VAL A 104 -6.69 0.84 1.94
CA VAL A 104 -7.42 0.09 3.00
C VAL A 104 -7.51 0.91 4.28
N LEU A 105 -6.42 1.56 4.67
CA LEU A 105 -6.26 2.23 5.96
C LEU A 105 -6.65 3.71 5.94
N ASN A 106 -6.76 4.34 4.77
CA ASN A 106 -7.12 5.75 4.65
C ASN A 106 -8.64 5.94 4.86
N PRO A 107 -9.06 6.64 5.94
CA PRO A 107 -10.48 6.83 6.24
C PRO A 107 -11.21 7.68 5.19
N SER A 108 -10.50 8.53 4.46
CA SER A 108 -11.06 9.36 3.40
C SER A 108 -11.30 8.58 2.11
N PHE A 109 -10.66 7.42 1.96
CA PHE A 109 -10.71 6.60 0.75
C PHE A 109 -11.45 5.29 1.00
N GLY A 110 -10.79 4.35 1.67
CA GLY A 110 -11.29 2.99 1.88
C GLY A 110 -11.49 2.22 0.56
N LEU A 111 -11.88 0.95 0.70
CA LEU A 111 -12.15 0.09 -0.46
C LEU A 111 -13.33 0.54 -1.32
N LYS A 112 -14.25 1.35 -0.78
CA LYS A 112 -15.40 1.87 -1.56
C LYS A 112 -14.96 2.79 -2.70
N ARG A 113 -13.92 3.58 -2.46
CA ARG A 113 -13.35 4.51 -3.45
C ARG A 113 -12.18 3.90 -4.21
N TYR A 114 -11.74 2.68 -3.86
CA TYR A 114 -10.68 1.98 -4.58
C TYR A 114 -11.18 1.41 -5.91
N ASN A 115 -11.28 2.27 -6.92
CA ASN A 115 -11.69 1.92 -8.27
C ASN A 115 -11.17 2.94 -9.29
N ARG A 116 -11.22 2.58 -10.57
CA ARG A 116 -10.71 3.40 -11.69
C ARG A 116 -11.30 4.81 -11.79
N ARG A 117 -12.52 5.06 -11.29
CA ARG A 117 -13.17 6.37 -11.39
C ARG A 117 -12.61 7.37 -10.38
N GLU A 118 -12.37 6.91 -9.17
CA GLU A 118 -11.91 7.73 -8.05
C GLU A 118 -10.38 7.84 -8.00
N VAL A 119 -9.67 6.81 -8.46
CA VAL A 119 -8.21 6.75 -8.40
C VAL A 119 -7.62 7.11 -9.77
N TRP A 120 -7.61 8.41 -10.04
CA TRP A 120 -7.27 8.96 -11.37
C TRP A 120 -5.81 8.73 -11.80
N TRP A 121 -4.90 8.50 -10.85
CA TRP A 121 -3.48 8.27 -11.13
C TRP A 121 -3.22 6.87 -11.71
N PHE A 122 -4.02 5.85 -11.38
CA PHE A 122 -3.91 4.54 -12.03
C PHE A 122 -4.67 4.50 -13.35
N LYS A 123 -3.95 4.46 -14.48
CA LYS A 123 -4.55 4.49 -15.82
C LYS A 123 -5.14 3.16 -16.26
N HIS A 124 -4.49 2.07 -15.85
CA HIS A 124 -4.83 0.71 -16.28
C HIS A 124 -5.20 -0.15 -15.07
N TRP A 125 -6.31 -0.87 -15.20
CA TRP A 125 -6.84 -1.74 -14.15
C TRP A 125 -7.11 -3.11 -14.77
N VAL A 126 -6.69 -4.17 -14.09
CA VAL A 126 -6.86 -5.56 -14.50
C VAL A 126 -7.39 -6.32 -13.30
N LEU A 127 -8.45 -7.12 -13.47
CA LEU A 127 -9.08 -7.92 -12.41
C LEU A 127 -9.36 -7.14 -11.10
N GLY A 128 -9.70 -5.85 -11.20
CA GLY A 128 -10.04 -5.02 -10.04
C GLY A 128 -8.83 -4.41 -9.30
N LEU A 129 -7.61 -4.61 -9.78
CA LEU A 129 -6.40 -4.00 -9.24
C LEU A 129 -5.68 -3.15 -10.30
N PRO A 130 -4.89 -2.15 -9.91
CA PRO A 130 -3.99 -1.45 -10.82
C PRO A 130 -3.00 -2.40 -11.50
N PHE A 131 -2.74 -2.15 -12.79
CA PHE A 131 -1.79 -2.94 -13.58
C PHE A 131 -0.39 -2.98 -12.94
N GLU A 132 0.01 -1.87 -12.34
CA GLU A 132 1.25 -1.66 -11.61
C GLU A 132 1.47 -2.70 -10.50
N TYR A 133 0.42 -3.20 -9.87
CA TYR A 133 0.55 -4.18 -8.79
C TYR A 133 1.00 -5.54 -9.33
N TYR A 134 0.53 -5.91 -10.52
CA TYR A 134 0.98 -7.12 -11.21
C TYR A 134 2.44 -6.99 -11.63
N VAL A 135 2.84 -5.82 -12.12
CA VAL A 135 4.23 -5.53 -12.48
C VAL A 135 5.14 -5.60 -11.26
N GLY A 136 4.75 -4.99 -10.13
CA GLY A 136 5.51 -5.06 -8.88
C GLY A 136 5.62 -6.49 -8.33
N GLY A 137 4.52 -7.25 -8.37
CA GLY A 137 4.51 -8.66 -7.99
C GLY A 137 5.45 -9.50 -8.87
N LEU A 138 5.41 -9.30 -10.19
CA LEU A 138 6.30 -9.96 -11.15
C LEU A 138 7.77 -9.59 -10.90
N PHE A 139 8.09 -8.31 -10.70
CA PHE A 139 9.45 -7.89 -10.37
C PHE A 139 9.94 -8.48 -9.05
N SER A 140 9.09 -8.56 -8.03
CA SER A 140 9.45 -9.24 -6.78
C SER A 140 9.87 -10.69 -7.04
N PHE A 141 9.11 -11.42 -7.86
CA PHE A 141 9.43 -12.79 -8.22
C PHE A 141 10.74 -12.88 -9.00
N ILE A 142 10.90 -12.06 -10.05
CA ILE A 142 12.11 -12.06 -10.89
C ILE A 142 13.35 -11.76 -10.05
N PHE A 143 13.33 -10.73 -9.21
CA PHE A 143 14.46 -10.39 -8.35
C PHE A 143 14.78 -11.53 -7.39
N HIS A 144 13.79 -12.10 -6.72
CA HIS A 144 14.04 -13.20 -5.80
C HIS A 144 14.58 -14.46 -6.49
N MET A 145 14.32 -14.65 -7.79
CA MET A 145 14.83 -15.76 -8.59
C MET A 145 16.30 -15.61 -9.04
N ILE A 146 16.91 -14.42 -8.92
CA ILE A 146 18.30 -14.18 -9.36
C ILE A 146 19.30 -15.20 -8.78
N PRO A 147 19.30 -15.55 -7.48
CA PRO A 147 20.24 -16.55 -6.95
C PRO A 147 20.10 -17.92 -7.61
N ALA A 148 18.89 -18.32 -8.00
CA ALA A 148 18.65 -19.57 -8.72
C ALA A 148 19.15 -19.50 -10.16
N ILE A 149 18.93 -18.38 -10.85
CA ILE A 149 19.43 -18.14 -12.21
C ILE A 149 20.97 -18.19 -12.25
N LEU A 150 21.62 -17.68 -11.20
CA LEU A 150 23.08 -17.70 -11.05
C LEU A 150 23.63 -19.06 -10.57
N GLY A 151 22.79 -20.08 -10.40
CA GLY A 151 23.20 -21.40 -9.91
C GLY A 151 23.66 -21.43 -8.45
N LYS A 152 23.39 -20.36 -7.67
CA LYS A 152 23.81 -20.26 -6.26
C LYS A 152 22.85 -20.96 -5.31
N MET A 153 21.60 -21.15 -5.71
CA MET A 153 20.54 -21.75 -4.88
C MET A 153 19.60 -22.61 -5.72
N SER A 154 18.96 -23.61 -5.10
CA SER A 154 17.96 -24.45 -5.78
C SER A 154 16.75 -23.61 -6.21
N PRO A 155 16.31 -23.69 -7.49
CA PRO A 155 15.12 -22.99 -7.96
C PRO A 155 13.86 -23.32 -7.15
N ILE A 156 13.73 -24.57 -6.69
CA ILE A 156 12.58 -25.02 -5.89
C ILE A 156 12.58 -24.31 -4.54
N ASN A 157 13.73 -24.29 -3.85
CA ASN A 157 13.84 -23.67 -2.53
C ASN A 157 13.58 -22.15 -2.59
N ILE A 158 14.13 -21.48 -3.61
CA ILE A 158 13.91 -20.04 -3.83
C ILE A 158 12.45 -19.75 -4.15
N THR A 159 11.81 -20.57 -4.99
CA THR A 159 10.38 -20.42 -5.29
C THR A 159 9.52 -20.60 -4.05
N LEU A 160 9.81 -21.61 -3.23
CA LEU A 160 9.07 -21.86 -1.98
C LEU A 160 9.29 -20.74 -0.95
N ALA A 161 10.50 -20.17 -0.86
CA ALA A 161 10.79 -19.05 0.01
C ALA A 161 10.02 -17.79 -0.42
N TRP A 162 10.04 -17.45 -1.72
CA TRP A 162 9.23 -16.37 -2.27
C TRP A 162 7.74 -16.57 -1.98
N ALA A 163 7.21 -17.77 -2.26
CA ALA A 163 5.80 -18.08 -2.08
C ALA A 163 5.40 -17.97 -0.60
N THR A 164 6.26 -18.45 0.31
CA THR A 164 6.02 -18.36 1.76
C THR A 164 5.95 -16.90 2.22
N LYS A 165 6.97 -16.09 1.89
CA LYS A 165 7.01 -14.66 2.24
C LYS A 165 5.79 -13.90 1.68
N THR A 166 5.50 -14.12 0.39
CA THR A 166 4.39 -13.45 -0.31
C THR A 166 3.04 -13.87 0.26
N LEU A 167 2.83 -15.16 0.52
CA LEU A 167 1.58 -15.65 1.10
C LEU A 167 1.37 -15.12 2.52
N THR A 168 2.42 -15.05 3.35
CA THR A 168 2.36 -14.42 4.68
C THR A 168 1.88 -12.97 4.57
N ILE A 169 2.48 -12.18 3.66
CA ILE A 169 2.09 -10.78 3.43
C ILE A 169 0.64 -10.67 2.95
N VAL A 170 0.22 -11.51 2.01
CA VAL A 170 -1.15 -11.53 1.48
C VAL A 170 -2.17 -11.86 2.57
N ILE A 171 -1.89 -12.87 3.40
CA ILE A 171 -2.75 -13.26 4.52
C ILE A 171 -2.87 -12.09 5.51
N LEU A 172 -1.76 -11.47 5.92
CA LEU A 172 -1.78 -10.35 6.86
C LEU A 172 -2.53 -9.14 6.29
N THR A 173 -2.34 -8.85 5.00
CA THR A 173 -3.06 -7.79 4.29
C THR A 173 -4.56 -8.06 4.25
N ALA A 174 -4.97 -9.30 3.96
CA ALA A 174 -6.37 -9.71 3.98
C ALA A 174 -6.97 -9.60 5.39
N LEU A 175 -6.26 -10.04 6.43
CA LEU A 175 -6.70 -9.93 7.82
C LEU A 175 -6.92 -8.48 8.25
N VAL A 176 -5.97 -7.58 7.95
CA VAL A 176 -6.15 -6.14 8.24
C VAL A 176 -7.31 -5.55 7.45
N THR A 177 -7.47 -5.93 6.19
CA THR A 177 -8.58 -5.48 5.35
C THR A 177 -9.94 -5.90 5.94
N LEU A 178 -10.08 -7.17 6.33
CA LEU A 178 -11.28 -7.70 6.96
C LEU A 178 -11.56 -7.02 8.30
N PHE A 179 -10.53 -6.80 9.11
CA PHE A 179 -10.65 -6.12 10.40
C PHE A 179 -11.13 -4.67 10.24
N VAL A 180 -10.50 -3.89 9.36
CA VAL A 180 -10.85 -2.49 9.11
C VAL A 180 -12.26 -2.37 8.52
N THR A 181 -12.61 -3.22 7.56
CA THR A 181 -13.97 -3.21 6.97
C THR A 181 -15.03 -3.60 8.00
N HIS A 182 -14.75 -4.55 8.89
CA HIS A 182 -15.64 -4.92 9.99
C HIS A 182 -15.87 -3.75 10.97
N ILE A 183 -14.80 -3.08 11.40
CA ILE A 183 -14.88 -1.90 12.28
C ILE A 183 -15.72 -0.80 11.63
N ASN A 184 -15.43 -0.47 10.36
CA ASN A 184 -16.13 0.60 9.66
C ASN A 184 -17.63 0.29 9.50
N LYS A 185 -18.00 -0.95 9.21
CA LYS A 185 -19.41 -1.39 9.15
C LYS A 185 -20.13 -1.20 10.49
N ASN A 186 -19.48 -1.58 11.59
CA ASN A 186 -20.08 -1.47 12.92
C ASN A 186 -20.17 -0.02 13.41
N ARG A 187 -19.19 0.83 13.09
CA ARG A 187 -19.23 2.26 13.42
C ARG A 187 -20.41 2.97 12.78
N HIS A 188 -20.68 2.70 11.50
CA HIS A 188 -21.87 3.24 10.83
C HIS A 188 -23.15 2.73 11.49
N ARG A 189 -23.24 1.43 11.79
CA ARG A 189 -24.44 0.84 12.43
C ARG A 189 -24.77 1.51 13.76
N ASN A 190 -23.78 1.75 14.62
CA ASN A 190 -24.00 2.37 15.93
C ASN A 190 -24.46 3.83 15.82
N LEU A 191 -23.94 4.61 14.85
CA LEU A 191 -24.42 5.98 14.58
C LEU A 191 -25.90 6.02 14.08
N PHE A 192 -26.38 4.96 13.44
CA PHE A 192 -27.80 4.85 13.05
C PHE A 192 -28.72 4.49 14.22
N PHE A 193 -28.21 3.82 15.25
CA PHE A 193 -28.98 3.46 16.46
C PHE A 193 -28.91 4.54 17.56
N GLU A 194 -27.92 5.44 17.54
CA GLU A 194 -27.82 6.61 18.43
C GLU A 194 -28.68 7.81 18.03
N LYS A 195 -29.46 7.73 16.93
CA LYS A 195 -30.54 8.70 16.68
C LYS A 195 -31.65 8.49 17.72
N HIS A 196 -31.52 9.17 18.86
CA HIS A 196 -32.48 9.17 19.95
C HIS A 196 -33.86 9.76 19.52
N PRO A 197 -34.99 9.29 20.08
CA PRO A 197 -36.35 9.63 19.64
C PRO A 197 -36.89 11.01 20.06
N ASP A 198 -36.06 11.92 20.60
CA ASP A 198 -36.56 13.10 21.34
C ASP A 198 -36.64 14.41 20.54
N SER A 199 -36.55 14.38 19.20
CA SER A 199 -36.65 15.63 18.40
C SER A 199 -38.07 16.18 18.21
N ASP A 200 -39.12 15.57 18.76
CA ASP A 200 -40.52 15.96 18.54
C ASP A 200 -41.23 16.64 19.73
N LYS A 201 -40.53 17.04 20.79
CA LYS A 201 -41.17 17.63 21.99
C LYS A 201 -41.09 19.15 22.15
N HIS A 202 -40.65 19.91 21.15
CA HIS A 202 -40.61 21.38 21.23
C HIS A 202 -41.25 22.11 20.04
N LYS A 203 -42.46 21.71 19.63
CA LYS A 203 -43.35 22.56 18.82
C LYS A 203 -44.70 22.71 19.52
N GLY A 204 -44.80 23.72 20.38
CA GLY A 204 -46.10 24.10 20.94
C GLY A 204 -46.02 24.90 22.23
N ARG A 205 -45.47 26.12 22.19
CA ARG A 205 -45.87 27.24 23.07
C ARG A 205 -45.15 28.55 22.76
N SER A 206 -45.76 29.32 21.87
CA SER A 206 -45.78 30.78 21.81
C SER A 206 -46.65 31.06 20.59
N GLU A 207 -47.87 31.58 20.70
CA GLU A 207 -48.16 32.96 21.03
C GLU A 207 -49.66 33.05 21.36
N ASN A 208 -49.98 33.72 22.46
CA ASN A 208 -51.23 34.45 22.70
C ASN A 208 -51.09 35.09 24.08
N PHE A 209 -50.99 36.42 24.12
CA PHE A 209 -51.78 37.33 24.97
C PHE A 209 -51.19 38.74 24.87
N SER A 210 -51.99 39.61 24.24
CA SER A 210 -52.24 41.05 24.49
C SER A 210 -51.11 41.93 25.01
#